data_AF-X1J9B8-F1
#
_entry.id   AF-X1J9B8-F1
#
_cell.length_a   1.000
_cell.length_b   1.000
_cell.length_c   1.000
_cell.angle_alpha   90.00
_cell.angle_beta   90.00
_cell.angle_gamma   90.00
#
_symmetry.space_group_name_H-M   'P 1'
#
loop_
_entity.id
_entity.type
_entity.pdbx_description
1 polymer ?
#
loop_
_entity_poly.entity_id
_entity_poly.type
_entity_poly.pdbx_seq_one_letter_code
_entity_poly.pdbx_strand_id
1 'polypeptide(L)'
;RNREQFEWYYFDNALDFWGFVYKHTEPKRKLWVLARNLVFDFTIVEGWKHLRPAGFKLKFFYDGGSTSIISTQGRFGSIVFLDIMNWFVESLAKTGQRIPVQMFQSGLSQRS
;
A
#
# COMPACT_ATOMS: atom_id res chain seq x y z
N ARG A 1 -3.50 3.72 -24.46
CA ARG A 1 -3.73 4.75 -23.41
C ARG A 1 -4.36 4.02 -22.23
N ASN A 2 -3.62 3.87 -21.12
CA ASN A 2 -4.15 3.19 -19.93
C ASN A 2 -5.30 4.04 -19.38
N ARG A 3 -6.53 3.53 -19.42
CA ARG A 3 -7.65 4.16 -18.70
C ARG A 3 -7.42 3.93 -17.22
N GLU A 4 -7.63 4.96 -16.41
CA GLU A 4 -7.61 4.83 -14.96
C GLU A 4 -8.71 3.85 -14.56
N GLN A 5 -8.34 2.81 -13.80
CA GLN A 5 -9.26 1.82 -13.26
C GLN A 5 -9.32 2.01 -11.75
N PHE A 6 -10.53 2.01 -11.21
CA PHE A 6 -10.78 2.24 -9.80
C PHE A 6 -11.58 1.07 -9.24
N GLU A 7 -10.89 0.24 -8.47
CA GLU A 7 -11.42 -0.99 -7.90
C GLU A 7 -11.10 -1.04 -6.40
N TRP A 8 -12.08 -1.45 -5.61
CA TRP A 8 -11.93 -1.63 -4.17
C TRP A 8 -11.74 -3.11 -3.85
N TYR A 9 -10.75 -3.39 -3.03
CA TYR A 9 -10.44 -4.72 -2.54
C TYR A 9 -10.38 -4.71 -1.01
N TYR A 10 -10.85 -5.78 -0.40
CA TYR A 10 -10.81 -6.00 1.03
C TYR A 10 -10.04 -7.30 1.30
N PHE A 11 -9.17 -7.30 2.31
CA PHE A 11 -8.31 -8.42 2.66
C PHE A 11 -8.44 -8.71 4.15
N ASP A 12 -8.75 -9.97 4.51
CA ASP A 12 -8.86 -10.39 5.91
C ASP A 12 -7.54 -10.95 6.49
N ASN A 13 -6.54 -11.20 5.65
CA ASN A 13 -5.26 -11.74 6.06
C ASN A 13 -4.11 -11.24 5.17
N ALA A 14 -2.89 -11.34 5.70
CA ALA A 14 -1.68 -10.90 5.00
C ALA A 14 -1.43 -11.67 3.70
N LEU A 15 -1.76 -12.96 3.64
CA LEU A 15 -1.48 -13.79 2.47
C LEU A 15 -2.28 -13.34 1.24
N ASP A 16 -3.57 -13.04 1.41
CA ASP A 16 -4.42 -12.55 0.33
C ASP A 16 -3.94 -11.19 -0.20
N PHE A 17 -3.53 -10.31 0.70
CA PHE A 17 -2.90 -9.03 0.34
C PHE A 17 -1.63 -9.25 -0.51
N TRP A 18 -0.73 -10.15 -0.09
CA TRP A 18 0.49 -10.43 -0.85
C TRP A 18 0.22 -11.12 -2.18
N GLY A 19 -0.76 -12.03 -2.24
CA GLY A 19 -1.24 -12.62 -3.48
C GLY A 19 -1.69 -11.55 -4.48
N PHE A 20 -2.44 -10.56 -4.00
CA PHE A 20 -2.84 -9.39 -4.79
C PHE A 20 -1.63 -8.57 -5.25
N VAL A 21 -0.71 -8.22 -4.35
CA VAL A 21 0.49 -7.43 -4.69
C VAL A 21 1.33 -8.13 -5.75
N TYR A 22 1.58 -9.44 -5.62
CA TYR A 22 2.38 -10.20 -6.58
C TYR A 22 1.70 -10.34 -7.93
N LYS A 23 0.38 -10.55 -7.96
CA LYS A 23 -0.40 -10.60 -9.21
C LYS A 23 -0.28 -9.31 -10.02
N HIS A 24 -0.13 -8.17 -9.36
CA HIS A 24 0.01 -6.85 -10.01
C HIS A 24 1.47 -6.40 -10.19
N THR A 25 2.44 -7.21 -9.80
CA THR A 25 3.85 -6.90 -10.01
C THR A 25 4.29 -7.39 -11.38
N GLU A 26 4.76 -6.47 -12.23
CA GLU A 26 5.14 -6.78 -13.61
C GLU A 26 6.64 -6.53 -13.89
N PRO A 27 7.27 -7.34 -14.77
CA PRO A 27 8.65 -7.11 -15.17
C PRO A 27 8.85 -5.74 -15.79
N LYS A 28 10.00 -5.11 -15.49
CA LYS A 28 10.39 -3.78 -16.01
C LYS A 28 9.46 -2.62 -15.62
N ARG A 29 8.47 -2.86 -14.75
CA ARG A 29 7.58 -1.83 -14.19
C ARG A 29 7.72 -1.80 -12.67
N LYS A 30 7.47 -0.62 -12.11
CA LYS A 30 7.37 -0.43 -10.65
C LYS A 30 5.90 -0.48 -10.26
N LEU A 31 5.54 -1.43 -9.41
CA LEU A 31 4.28 -1.37 -8.67
C LEU A 31 4.47 -0.38 -7.51
N TRP A 32 3.62 0.64 -7.43
CA TRP A 32 3.62 1.61 -6.34
C TRP A 32 2.50 1.25 -5.36
N VAL A 33 2.86 1.06 -4.09
CA VAL A 33 1.94 0.78 -3.01
C VAL A 33 1.98 1.96 -2.05
N LEU A 34 0.87 2.67 -1.94
CA LEU A 34 0.76 3.89 -1.12
C LEU A 34 -0.04 3.58 0.14
N ALA A 35 0.46 4.00 1.31
CA ALA A 35 -0.19 3.80 2.59
C ALA A 35 -0.03 5.03 3.50
N ARG A 36 -0.93 5.20 4.48
CA ARG A 36 -0.78 6.22 5.53
C ARG A 36 -0.26 5.52 6.79
N ASN A 37 0.96 5.86 7.22
CA ASN A 37 1.70 5.13 8.25
C ASN A 37 2.20 3.78 7.74
N LEU A 38 2.95 3.81 6.64
CA LEU A 38 3.37 2.63 5.89
C LEU A 38 4.06 1.59 6.78
N VAL A 39 4.92 2.02 7.71
CA VAL A 39 5.69 1.10 8.56
C VAL A 39 4.76 0.23 9.41
N PHE A 40 3.67 0.81 9.91
CA PHE A 40 2.66 0.07 10.67
C PHE A 40 2.00 -0.99 9.79
N ASP A 41 1.41 -0.59 8.65
CA ASP A 41 0.74 -1.52 7.73
C ASP A 41 1.69 -2.61 7.25
N PHE A 42 2.91 -2.24 6.86
CA PHE A 42 3.94 -3.17 6.39
C PHE A 42 4.33 -4.20 7.46
N THR A 43 4.26 -3.83 8.73
CA THR A 43 4.48 -4.73 9.88
C THR A 43 3.30 -5.69 10.05
N ILE A 44 2.06 -5.18 10.01
CA ILE A 44 0.83 -5.98 10.16
C ILE A 44 0.71 -7.03 9.05
N VAL A 45 1.02 -6.66 7.80
CA VAL A 45 1.04 -7.60 6.67
C VAL A 45 2.33 -8.43 6.60
N GLU A 46 3.18 -8.38 7.63
CA GLU A 46 4.40 -9.17 7.76
C GLU A 46 5.36 -9.06 6.56
N GLY A 47 5.55 -7.86 6.00
CA GLY A 47 6.07 -7.73 4.64
C GLY A 47 7.42 -8.39 4.37
N TRP A 48 8.34 -8.39 5.33
CA TRP A 48 9.63 -9.09 5.19
C TRP A 48 9.52 -10.61 5.20
N LYS A 49 8.49 -11.19 5.81
CA LYS A 49 8.23 -12.64 5.78
C LYS A 49 7.74 -13.10 4.41
N HIS A 50 7.06 -12.24 3.66
CA HIS A 50 6.57 -12.56 2.31
C HIS A 50 7.56 -12.20 1.21
N LEU A 51 8.16 -11.00 1.25
CA LEU A 51 9.05 -10.50 0.19
C LEU A 51 10.33 -11.33 0.02
N ARG A 52 10.96 -11.75 1.13
CA ARG A 52 12.25 -12.46 1.08
C ARG A 52 12.11 -13.85 0.44
N PRO A 53 11.18 -14.72 0.86
CA PRO A 53 10.94 -16.01 0.19
C PRO A 53 10.51 -15.86 -1.28
N ALA A 54 9.77 -14.79 -1.61
CA ALA A 54 9.40 -14.46 -2.99
C ALA A 54 10.57 -13.95 -3.87
N GLY A 55 11.78 -13.84 -3.30
CA GLY A 55 12.99 -13.46 -4.02
C GLY A 55 13.17 -11.96 -4.25
N PHE A 56 12.37 -11.12 -3.58
CA PHE A 56 12.57 -9.68 -3.59
C PHE A 56 13.71 -9.30 -2.64
N LYS A 57 14.61 -8.45 -3.14
CA LYS A 57 15.73 -7.88 -2.38
C LYS A 57 15.45 -6.41 -2.09
N LEU A 58 15.79 -5.97 -0.88
CA LEU A 58 15.78 -4.55 -0.53
C LEU A 58 16.80 -3.80 -1.40
N LYS A 59 16.36 -2.68 -1.98
CA LYS A 59 17.18 -1.80 -2.82
C LYS A 59 17.37 -0.42 -2.20
N PHE A 60 16.34 0.07 -1.51
CA PHE A 60 16.38 1.34 -0.81
C PHE A 60 15.43 1.31 0.38
N PHE A 61 15.87 1.89 1.49
CA PHE A 61 15.07 2.08 2.69
C PHE A 61 15.34 3.46 3.26
N TYR A 62 14.28 4.20 3.55
CA TYR A 62 14.32 5.44 4.29
C TYR A 62 13.13 5.46 5.24
N ASP A 63 13.35 5.90 6.47
CA ASP A 63 12.29 6.16 7.44
C ASP A 63 12.63 7.43 8.22
N GLY A 64 11.74 8.42 8.12
CA GLY A 64 11.76 9.68 8.83
C GLY A 64 10.52 9.87 9.73
N GLY A 65 9.84 8.79 10.09
CA GLY A 65 8.64 8.79 10.96
C GLY A 65 7.35 9.16 10.21
N SER A 66 7.33 10.32 9.54
CA SER A 66 6.19 10.75 8.70
C SER A 66 6.38 10.47 7.21
N THR A 67 7.57 10.02 6.84
CA THR A 67 7.93 9.63 5.47
C THR A 67 8.71 8.34 5.54
N SER A 68 8.19 7.30 4.90
CA SER A 68 8.85 6.01 4.80
C SER A 68 8.82 5.53 3.35
N ILE A 69 9.96 5.04 2.86
CA ILE A 69 10.11 4.55 1.49
C ILE A 69 10.82 3.21 1.54
N ILE A 70 10.18 2.17 1.01
CA ILE A 70 10.76 0.84 0.88
C ILE A 70 10.75 0.45 -0.60
N SER A 71 11.92 0.36 -1.22
CA SER A 71 12.06 -0.10 -2.59
C SER A 71 12.62 -1.51 -2.60
N THR A 72 11.91 -2.43 -3.25
CA THR A 72 12.34 -3.82 -3.42
C THR A 72 12.34 -4.23 -4.88
N GLN A 73 13.20 -5.18 -5.23
CA GLN A 73 13.31 -5.70 -6.59
C GLN A 73 13.54 -7.20 -6.56
N GLY A 74 12.77 -7.92 -7.36
CA GLY A 74 12.90 -9.36 -7.58
C GLY A 74 12.98 -9.69 -9.08
N ARG A 75 12.94 -11.00 -9.39
CA ARG A 75 12.91 -11.49 -10.78
C ARG A 75 11.68 -10.97 -11.55
N PHE A 76 10.55 -10.82 -10.85
CA PHE A 76 9.25 -10.54 -11.46
C PHE A 76 8.94 -9.05 -11.60
N GLY A 77 9.78 -8.16 -11.06
CA GLY A 77 9.54 -6.72 -11.10
C GLY A 77 10.07 -6.01 -9.86
N SER A 78 9.64 -4.76 -9.70
CA SER A 78 9.98 -3.93 -8.55
C SER A 78 8.72 -3.44 -7.86
N ILE A 79 8.76 -3.39 -6.52
CA ILE A 79 7.67 -2.86 -5.70
C ILE A 79 8.25 -1.72 -4.87
N VAL A 80 7.60 -0.56 -4.92
CA VAL A 80 7.93 0.62 -4.13
C VAL A 80 6.78 0.93 -3.20
N PHE A 81 7.03 0.79 -1.91
CA PHE A 81 6.12 1.20 -0.86
C PHE A 81 6.44 2.63 -0.44
N LEU A 82 5.42 3.48 -0.36
CA LEU A 82 5.56 4.89 -0.02
C LEU A 82 4.54 5.29 1.05
N ASP A 83 5.04 5.86 2.13
CA ASP A 83 4.22 6.57 3.11
C ASP A 83 3.81 7.94 2.55
N ILE A 84 2.52 8.22 2.60
CA ILE A 84 1.95 9.49 2.12
C ILE A 84 1.52 10.42 3.27
N MET A 85 1.84 10.11 4.53
CA MET A 85 1.55 11.00 5.66
C MET A 85 2.25 12.37 5.54
N ASN A 86 3.40 12.44 4.89
CA ASN A 86 4.06 13.72 4.60
C ASN A 86 3.31 14.60 3.59
N TRP A 87 2.52 14.01 2.70
CA TRP A 87 1.67 14.76 1.77
C TRP A 87 0.39 15.25 2.42
N PHE A 88 -0.02 14.62 3.53
CA PHE A 88 -1.19 14.97 4.31
C PHE A 88 -0.79 15.13 5.78
N VAL A 89 -0.19 16.28 6.11
CA VAL A 89 0.39 16.62 7.43
C VAL A 89 -0.67 16.66 8.57
N GLU A 90 -1.94 16.42 8.25
CA GLU A 90 -3.05 16.45 9.18
C GLU A 90 -3.61 15.05 9.44
N SER A 91 -4.28 14.87 10.59
CA SER A 91 -4.92 13.58 10.92
C SER A 91 -5.94 13.15 9.86
N LEU A 92 -6.17 11.84 9.75
CA LEU A 92 -7.23 11.24 8.93
C LEU A 92 -8.58 11.96 9.12
N ALA A 93 -8.93 12.24 10.37
CA ALA A 93 -10.17 12.93 10.74
C ALA A 93 -10.24 14.37 10.16
N LYS A 94 -9.14 15.14 10.26
CA LYS A 94 -9.07 16.49 9.68
C LYS A 94 -9.07 16.47 8.15
N THR A 95 -8.39 15.49 7.54
CA THR A 95 -8.43 15.29 6.09
C THR A 95 -9.86 14.98 5.61
N GLY A 96 -10.60 14.14 6.35
CA GLY A 96 -11.99 13.79 6.05
C GLY A 96 -12.98 14.96 6.20
N GLN A 97 -12.61 16.03 6.90
CA GLN A 97 -13.42 17.27 6.95
C GLN A 97 -13.22 18.15 5.70
N ARG A 98 -12.11 17.99 4.98
CA ARG A 98 -11.75 18.81 3.81
C ARG A 98 -12.10 18.16 2.47
N ILE A 99 -12.16 16.83 2.42
CA ILE A 99 -12.51 16.06 1.23
C ILE A 99 -13.94 15.54 1.42
N PRO A 100 -14.88 15.75 0.48
CA PRO A 100 -16.23 15.21 0.60
C PRO A 100 -16.21 13.68 0.75
N VAL A 101 -16.57 13.21 1.95
CA VAL A 101 -16.57 11.81 2.38
C VAL A 101 -17.79 11.06 1.81
N GLN A 102 -17.95 11.01 0.49
CA GLN A 102 -18.98 10.15 -0.11
C GLN A 102 -18.57 8.67 -0.11
N MET A 103 -17.30 8.34 0.13
CA MET A 103 -16.78 6.96 0.14
C MET A 103 -16.77 6.25 1.51
N PHE A 104 -16.87 6.95 2.65
CA PHE A 104 -16.91 6.23 3.95
C PHE A 104 -18.32 5.78 4.38
N GLN A 105 -19.38 6.32 3.78
CA GLN A 105 -20.76 5.95 4.15
C GLN A 105 -21.26 4.68 3.47
N SER A 106 -20.64 4.22 2.38
CA SER A 106 -21.06 3.01 1.66
C SER A 106 -20.58 1.70 2.29
N GLY A 107 -19.55 1.73 3.15
CA GLY A 107 -19.03 0.56 3.86
C GLY A 107 -19.79 0.19 5.14
N LEU A 108 -20.62 1.10 5.67
CA LEU A 108 -21.39 0.90 6.91
C LEU A 108 -22.83 0.46 6.66
N SER A 109 -23.29 0.41 5.39
CA SER A 109 -24.66 0.04 5.03
C SER A 109 -24.86 -1.47 4.76
N GLN A 110 -23.83 -2.31 4.92
CA GLN A 110 -23.96 -3.78 4.78
C GLN A 110 -23.80 -4.55 6.09
N ARG A 111 -23.92 -3.87 7.23
CA ARG A 111 -24.05 -4.52 8.55
C ARG A 111 -25.25 -3.95 9.28
N SER A 112 -26.43 -4.43 8.90
CA SER A 112 -27.68 -4.36 9.67
C SER A 112 -28.50 -5.60 9.37
#